data_AF-A0A392MPI1-F1
#
_entry.id   AF-A0A392MPI1-F1
#
_cell.length_a   1.000
_cell.length_b   1.000
_cell.length_c   1.000
_cell.angle_alpha   90.00
_cell.angle_beta   90.00
_cell.angle_gamma   90.00
#
_symmetry.space_group_name_H-M   'P 1'
#
loop_
_entity.id
_entity.type
_entity.pdbx_description
1 polymer ?
#
loop_
_entity_poly.entity_id
_entity_poly.type
_entity_poly.pdbx_seq_one_letter_code
_entity_poly.pdbx_strand_id
1 'polypeptide(L)'
;AVAGQGLHNPQNYGMRLSSHLYSTKLEDEEREKLAKEISKDWSTVFERSINTLFLTELVRGLMLTLKYFFDKNVTINYPFEKGPLSPRFRGEHALRRYPTGEERCIACKLCEAMLTNVASSWLL
;
A
#
# COMPACT_ATOMS: atom_id res chain seq x y z
N ALA A 1 16.25 37.65 19.89
CA ALA A 1 15.43 38.11 21.01
C ALA A 1 14.21 37.18 21.13
N VAL A 2 14.13 36.44 22.25
CA VAL A 2 12.93 35.88 22.93
C VAL A 2 12.06 34.91 22.08
N ALA A 3 12.13 33.58 22.17
CA ALA A 3 11.84 32.65 23.29
C ALA A 3 10.40 32.72 23.83
N GLY A 4 9.62 31.63 23.72
CA GLY A 4 8.33 31.53 24.39
C GLY A 4 7.48 30.34 23.95
N GLN A 5 7.77 29.17 24.50
CA GLN A 5 6.91 27.97 24.47
C GLN A 5 5.66 28.18 25.34
N GLY A 6 4.59 27.48 25.01
CA GLY A 6 3.46 27.21 25.91
C GLY A 6 2.17 27.03 25.11
N LEU A 7 1.35 26.01 25.29
CA LEU A 7 1.29 24.94 26.28
C LEU A 7 0.52 23.81 25.60
N HIS A 8 1.02 22.58 25.77
CA HIS A 8 0.22 21.45 26.24
C HIS A 8 -1.30 21.56 25.98
N ASN A 9 -1.81 20.81 25.00
CA ASN A 9 -3.15 20.24 25.15
C ASN A 9 -3.01 18.73 25.47
N PRO A 10 -2.86 18.35 26.75
CA PRO A 10 -2.83 16.96 27.17
C PRO A 10 -4.24 16.55 27.60
N GLN A 11 -5.28 16.71 26.77
CA GLN A 11 -6.64 16.38 27.20
C GLN A 11 -7.49 15.57 26.21
N ASN A 12 -6.91 14.98 25.17
CA ASN A 12 -7.67 14.08 24.29
C ASN A 12 -6.98 12.73 24.02
N TYR A 13 -6.34 12.14 25.05
CA TYR A 13 -5.91 10.73 25.02
C TYR A 13 -6.64 9.86 26.06
N GLY A 14 -7.78 10.31 26.58
CA GLY A 14 -8.49 9.58 27.64
C GLY A 14 -9.98 9.81 27.61
N MET A 15 -10.66 9.34 26.56
CA MET A 15 -12.11 9.04 26.59
C MET A 15 -12.66 8.38 25.30
N ARG A 16 -11.80 7.84 24.43
CA ARG A 16 -12.23 7.08 23.24
C ARG A 16 -12.17 5.55 23.43
N LEU A 17 -12.10 5.07 24.68
CA LEU A 17 -12.10 3.64 24.99
C LEU A 17 -13.48 3.15 25.48
N SER A 18 -14.22 4.00 26.22
CA SER A 18 -15.49 3.58 26.84
C SER A 18 -16.67 3.54 25.85
N SER A 19 -16.77 4.52 24.94
CA SER A 19 -17.76 4.50 23.87
C SER A 19 -17.51 3.38 22.85
N HIS A 20 -16.24 3.06 22.62
CA HIS A 20 -15.84 1.93 21.79
C HIS A 20 -16.25 0.59 22.43
N LEU A 21 -16.15 0.46 23.76
CA LEU A 21 -16.50 -0.75 24.51
C LEU A 21 -18.02 -1.00 24.54
N TYR A 22 -18.85 0.05 24.59
CA TYR A 22 -20.31 -0.08 24.52
C TYR A 22 -20.78 -0.40 23.11
N SER A 23 -20.19 0.22 22.08
CA SER A 23 -20.46 -0.11 20.67
C SER A 23 -20.14 -1.57 20.38
N THR A 24 -18.99 -2.07 20.85
CA THR A 24 -18.64 -3.48 20.66
C THR A 24 -19.61 -4.42 21.40
N LYS A 25 -20.07 -4.07 22.61
CA LYS A 25 -21.04 -4.91 23.36
C LYS A 25 -22.38 -5.08 22.65
N LEU A 26 -22.92 -4.00 22.06
CA LEU A 26 -24.15 -4.05 21.29
C LEU A 26 -23.94 -4.81 19.97
N GLU A 27 -22.86 -4.53 19.25
CA GLU A 27 -22.50 -5.26 18.03
C GLU A 27 -22.26 -6.75 18.28
N ASP A 28 -21.70 -7.12 19.44
CA ASP A 28 -21.46 -8.51 19.83
C ASP A 28 -22.78 -9.23 20.18
N GLU A 29 -23.72 -8.57 20.87
CA GLU A 29 -25.06 -9.13 21.16
C GLU A 29 -25.90 -9.27 19.87
N GLU A 30 -25.80 -8.30 18.95
CA GLU A 30 -26.43 -8.35 17.64
C GLU A 30 -25.86 -9.47 16.77
N ARG A 31 -24.53 -9.66 16.76
CA ARG A 31 -23.87 -10.78 16.07
C ARG A 31 -24.28 -12.13 16.65
N GLU A 32 -24.45 -12.26 17.96
CA GLU A 32 -24.92 -13.49 18.59
C GLU A 32 -26.38 -13.80 18.23
N LYS A 33 -27.25 -12.78 18.19
CA LYS A 33 -28.65 -12.92 17.72
C LYS A 33 -28.71 -13.35 16.26
N LEU A 34 -27.91 -12.71 15.40
CA LEU A 34 -27.80 -13.02 13.97
C LEU A 34 -27.25 -14.44 13.74
N ALA A 35 -26.25 -14.87 14.51
CA ALA A 35 -25.73 -16.24 14.44
C ALA A 35 -26.77 -17.30 14.85
N LYS A 36 -27.62 -17.00 15.86
CA LYS A 36 -28.73 -17.86 16.30
C LYS A 36 -29.90 -17.88 15.32
N GLU A 37 -30.08 -16.81 14.55
CA GLU A 37 -31.09 -16.75 13.48
C GLU A 37 -30.63 -17.55 12.26
N ILE A 38 -29.38 -17.35 11.84
CA ILE A 38 -28.74 -18.13 10.77
C ILE A 38 -28.75 -19.63 11.08
N SER A 39 -28.58 -20.03 12.34
CA SER A 39 -28.61 -21.45 12.70
C SER A 39 -30.01 -22.09 12.72
N LYS A 40 -31.09 -21.29 12.79
CA LYS A 40 -32.47 -21.80 12.66
C LYS A 40 -32.84 -22.06 11.20
N ASP A 41 -32.23 -21.33 10.28
CA ASP A 41 -32.41 -21.52 8.84
C ASP A 41 -31.57 -22.69 8.34
N TRP A 42 -32.15 -23.89 8.39
CA TRP A 42 -31.52 -25.15 7.97
C TRP A 42 -30.96 -25.13 6.54
N SER A 43 -31.57 -24.37 5.63
CA SER A 43 -31.07 -24.20 4.25
C SER A 43 -29.73 -23.47 4.22
N THR A 44 -29.56 -22.40 5.00
CA THR A 44 -28.34 -21.59 5.00
C THR A 44 -27.16 -22.32 5.66
N VAL A 45 -27.44 -23.10 6.70
CA VAL A 45 -26.45 -23.95 7.37
C VAL A 45 -25.94 -25.02 6.39
N PHE A 46 -26.85 -25.64 5.64
CA PHE A 46 -26.50 -26.65 4.64
C PHE A 46 -25.70 -26.04 3.48
N GLU A 47 -26.10 -24.88 2.95
CA GLU A 47 -25.36 -24.17 1.89
C GLU A 47 -23.96 -23.74 2.35
N ARG A 48 -23.83 -23.20 3.56
CA ARG A 48 -22.52 -22.81 4.13
C ARG A 48 -21.63 -24.04 4.35
N SER A 49 -22.21 -25.15 4.79
CA SER A 49 -21.50 -26.42 4.97
C SER A 49 -21.04 -26.97 3.63
N ILE A 50 -21.88 -26.97 2.60
CA ILE A 50 -21.51 -27.38 1.23
C ILE A 50 -20.38 -26.49 0.69
N ASN A 51 -20.51 -25.17 0.79
CA ASN A 51 -19.48 -24.27 0.27
C ASN A 51 -18.11 -24.48 0.94
N THR A 52 -18.12 -24.83 2.24
CA THR A 52 -16.91 -25.10 3.03
C THR A 52 -16.34 -26.49 2.74
N LEU A 53 -17.18 -27.53 2.70
CA LEU A 53 -16.78 -28.92 2.46
C LEU A 53 -16.33 -29.16 1.01
N PHE A 54 -17.01 -28.55 0.05
CA PHE A 54 -16.68 -28.65 -1.38
C PHE A 54 -15.68 -27.60 -1.84
N LEU A 55 -15.07 -26.84 -0.91
CA LEU A 55 -13.99 -25.87 -1.18
C LEU A 55 -14.29 -24.98 -2.39
N THR A 56 -15.54 -24.53 -2.52
CA THR A 56 -16.02 -23.87 -3.75
C THR A 56 -15.23 -22.59 -4.04
N GLU A 57 -14.75 -21.89 -3.00
CA GLU A 57 -13.84 -20.75 -3.10
C GLU A 57 -12.47 -21.12 -3.70
N LEU A 58 -11.94 -22.30 -3.37
CA LEU A 58 -10.68 -22.79 -3.92
C LEU A 58 -10.84 -23.14 -5.41
N VAL A 59 -11.97 -23.76 -5.77
CA VAL A 59 -12.30 -24.03 -7.19
C VAL A 59 -12.47 -22.74 -7.98
N ARG A 60 -13.11 -21.71 -7.41
CA ARG A 60 -13.20 -20.37 -8.03
C ARG A 60 -11.81 -19.76 -8.25
N GLY A 61 -10.91 -19.86 -7.28
CA GLY A 61 -9.52 -19.41 -7.41
C GLY A 61 -8.74 -20.17 -8.49
N LEU A 62 -8.86 -21.50 -8.53
CA LEU A 62 -8.24 -22.34 -9.56
C LEU A 62 -8.79 -22.08 -10.96
N MET A 63 -10.10 -21.81 -11.09
CA MET A 63 -10.70 -21.45 -12.37
C MET A 63 -10.15 -20.12 -12.90
N LEU A 64 -9.88 -19.16 -12.01
CA LEU A 64 -9.27 -17.88 -12.38
C LEU A 64 -7.82 -18.05 -12.85
N THR A 65 -7.02 -18.86 -12.15
CA THR A 65 -5.62 -19.11 -12.55
C THR A 65 -5.56 -19.89 -13.87
N LEU A 66 -6.42 -20.88 -14.06
CA LEU A 66 -6.54 -21.60 -15.33
C LEU A 66 -6.94 -20.67 -16.48
N LYS A 67 -7.84 -19.72 -16.24
CA LYS A 67 -8.20 -18.72 -17.26
C LYS A 67 -6.98 -17.90 -17.71
N TYR A 68 -6.24 -17.32 -16.76
CA TYR A 68 -5.04 -16.55 -17.08
C TYR A 68 -3.89 -17.38 -17.66
N PHE A 69 -3.87 -18.70 -17.39
CA PHE A 69 -2.91 -19.61 -17.99
C PHE A 69 -3.14 -19.80 -19.50
N PHE A 70 -4.40 -19.78 -19.95
CA PHE A 70 -4.74 -19.86 -21.37
C PHE A 70 -4.79 -18.48 -22.08
N ASP A 71 -4.81 -17.40 -21.31
CA ASP A 71 -4.68 -16.05 -21.87
C ASP A 71 -3.24 -15.80 -22.41
N LYS A 72 -3.14 -14.90 -23.38
CA LYS A 72 -1.84 -14.55 -23.99
C LYS A 72 -0.93 -13.87 -22.96
N ASN A 73 0.33 -14.32 -22.88
CA ASN A 73 1.34 -13.72 -22.02
C ASN A 73 1.74 -12.32 -22.52
N VAL A 74 1.80 -11.34 -21.59
CA VAL A 74 2.19 -9.95 -21.86
C VAL A 74 3.71 -9.73 -21.70
N THR A 75 4.52 -10.71 -22.10
CA THR A 75 5.98 -10.64 -21.98
C THR A 75 6.60 -10.01 -23.22
N ILE A 76 7.42 -8.98 -23.03
CA ILE A 76 8.28 -8.41 -24.08
C ILE A 76 9.59 -9.20 -24.19
N ASN A 77 10.07 -9.41 -25.41
CA ASN A 77 11.32 -10.15 -25.63
C ASN A 77 12.55 -9.25 -25.44
N TYR A 78 12.99 -9.08 -24.19
CA TYR A 78 14.27 -8.41 -23.91
C TYR A 78 15.43 -9.34 -24.32
N PRO A 79 16.47 -8.86 -25.03
CA PRO A 79 16.88 -7.46 -25.25
C PRO A 79 16.39 -6.81 -26.55
N PHE A 80 15.61 -7.50 -27.36
CA PHE A 80 15.23 -7.07 -28.72
C PHE A 80 14.09 -6.03 -28.71
N GLU A 81 13.16 -6.15 -27.76
CA GLU A 81 12.03 -5.24 -27.59
C GLU A 81 12.12 -4.55 -26.22
N LYS A 82 12.08 -3.21 -26.21
CA LYS A 82 12.10 -2.39 -25.00
C LYS A 82 10.73 -1.78 -24.76
N GLY A 83 10.30 -1.74 -23.50
CA GLY A 83 9.03 -1.11 -23.13
C GLY A 83 9.02 0.40 -23.41
N PRO A 84 7.82 1.00 -23.57
CA PRO A 84 7.69 2.43 -23.84
C PRO A 84 8.22 3.25 -22.67
N LEU A 85 9.21 4.11 -22.94
CA LEU A 85 9.81 4.98 -21.93
C LEU A 85 9.27 6.39 -22.05
N SER A 86 8.80 6.97 -20.93
CA SER A 86 8.36 8.36 -20.93
C SER A 86 9.57 9.31 -21.03
N PRO A 87 9.42 10.51 -21.63
CA PRO A 87 10.50 11.49 -21.73
C PRO A 87 11.05 11.97 -20.37
N ARG A 88 10.30 11.74 -19.29
CA ARG A 88 10.68 12.12 -17.91
C ARG A 88 11.32 10.96 -17.14
N PHE A 89 11.65 9.86 -17.80
CA PHE A 89 12.33 8.76 -17.13
C PHE A 89 13.65 9.23 -16.50
N ARG A 90 13.84 8.91 -15.23
CA ARG A 90 15.07 9.18 -14.50
C ARG A 90 15.95 7.94 -14.60
N GLY A 91 16.87 7.96 -15.55
CA GLY A 91 17.89 6.93 -15.72
C GLY A 91 19.19 7.32 -15.02
N GLU A 92 20.30 7.01 -15.69
CA GLU A 92 21.64 7.40 -15.26
C GLU A 92 21.81 8.94 -15.26
N HIS A 93 22.40 9.47 -14.21
CA HIS A 93 22.69 10.90 -14.10
C HIS A 93 23.95 11.23 -14.89
N ALA A 94 23.82 12.04 -15.94
CA ALA A 94 24.94 12.52 -16.75
C ALA A 94 25.08 14.04 -16.64
N LEU A 95 26.31 14.52 -16.41
CA LEU A 95 26.61 15.94 -16.43
C LEU A 95 26.59 16.46 -17.86
N ARG A 96 25.72 17.43 -18.14
CA ARG A 96 25.61 18.05 -19.47
C ARG A 96 26.67 19.16 -19.62
N ARG A 97 27.20 19.31 -20.83
CA ARG A 97 28.05 20.44 -21.25
C ARG A 97 27.24 21.49 -22.04
N TYR A 98 27.75 22.70 -22.14
CA TYR A 98 27.29 23.72 -23.08
C TYR A 98 27.73 23.36 -24.51
N PRO A 99 27.10 23.94 -25.56
CA PRO A 99 27.56 23.74 -26.94
C PRO A 99 28.98 24.27 -27.20
N THR A 100 29.50 25.14 -26.32
CA THR A 100 30.88 25.65 -26.32
C THR A 100 31.88 24.66 -25.69
N GLY A 101 31.42 23.55 -25.13
CA GLY A 101 32.27 22.54 -24.48
C GLY A 101 32.51 22.74 -22.99
N GLU A 102 32.17 23.91 -22.43
CA GLU A 102 32.24 24.17 -20.99
C GLU A 102 31.22 23.31 -20.21
N GLU A 103 31.57 22.87 -19.01
CA GLU A 103 30.67 22.12 -18.13
C GLU A 103 29.58 23.01 -17.51
N ARG A 104 28.36 22.48 -17.31
CA ARG A 104 27.27 23.25 -16.69
C ARG A 104 27.34 23.30 -15.16
N CYS A 105 28.24 22.53 -14.56
CA CYS A 105 28.43 22.51 -13.12
C CYS A 105 29.26 23.73 -12.71
N ILE A 106 28.74 24.59 -11.83
CA ILE A 106 29.46 25.73 -11.24
C ILE A 106 29.86 25.48 -9.78
N ALA A 107 29.91 24.20 -9.36
CA ALA A 107 30.20 23.79 -7.98
C ALA A 107 29.32 24.46 -6.89
N CYS A 108 28.05 24.75 -7.19
CA CYS A 108 27.13 25.41 -6.28
C CYS A 108 26.65 24.55 -5.08
N LYS A 109 27.01 23.25 -5.03
CA LYS A 109 26.61 22.26 -3.99
C LYS A 109 25.10 22.08 -3.78
N LEU A 110 24.25 22.68 -4.61
CA LEU A 110 22.80 22.53 -4.49
C LEU A 110 22.35 21.08 -4.72
N CYS A 111 23.00 20.39 -5.66
CA CYS A 111 22.73 18.99 -5.97
C CYS A 111 22.94 18.05 -4.80
N GLU A 112 23.89 18.34 -3.92
CA GLU A 112 24.16 17.57 -2.71
C GLU A 112 23.11 17.87 -1.62
N ALA A 113 22.74 19.14 -1.47
CA ALA A 113 21.78 19.58 -0.45
C ALA A 113 20.35 19.05 -0.68
N MET A 114 19.93 18.84 -1.93
CA MET A 114 18.57 18.42 -2.27
C MET A 114 18.39 16.89 -2.38
N LEU A 115 19.48 16.12 -2.38
CA LEU A 115 19.38 14.66 -2.36
C LEU A 115 18.77 14.23 -1.03
N THR A 116 17.53 13.78 -1.05
CA THR A 116 16.80 13.27 0.13
C THR A 116 17.43 12.02 0.76
N ASN A 117 18.38 11.41 0.04
CA ASN A 117 19.06 10.18 0.41
C ASN A 117 20.49 10.46 0.86
N VAL A 118 20.76 11.62 1.47
CA VAL A 118 22.02 11.90 2.17
C VAL A 118 22.07 11.01 3.42
N ALA A 119 22.37 9.74 3.22
CA ALA A 119 22.57 8.74 4.26
C ALA A 119 23.96 8.85 4.91
N SER A 120 24.71 9.94 4.70
CA SER A 120 26.14 9.96 5.11
C SER A 120 26.74 11.35 5.38
N SER A 121 25.94 12.36 5.78
CA SER A 121 26.49 13.65 6.24
C SER A 121 26.51 13.82 7.77
N TRP A 122 26.25 12.73 8.52
CA TRP A 122 26.38 12.68 10.00
C TRP A 122 27.36 11.58 10.45
N LEU A 123 28.42 11.33 9.67
CA LEU A 123 29.49 10.39 10.03
C LEU A 123 30.89 10.90 9.65
N LEU A 124 31.11 12.20 9.87
CA LEU A 124 32.40 12.80 10.20
C LEU A 124 32.21 13.70 11.43
#